data_AF-A0A560CYU2-F1
#
_entry.id   AF-A0A560CYU2-F1
#
_cell.length_a   1.000
_cell.length_b   1.000
_cell.length_c   1.000
_cell.angle_alpha   90.00
_cell.angle_beta   90.00
_cell.angle_gamma   90.00
#
_symmetry.space_group_name_H-M   'P 1'
#
loop_
_entity.id
_entity.type
_entity.pdbx_description
1 polymer ?
#
loop_
_entity_poly.entity_id
_entity_poly.type
_entity_poly.pdbx_seq_one_letter_code
_entity_poly.pdbx_strand_id
1 'polypeptide(L)'
;MTVSIPLNFRKIAALVAGAGTLFWLYTFYFIAHVPPGDGTGFQWLAVFPLGMVFGLFFLPAWLLVAIGRLPRFTTAVGLCGLIAFAIIWMQLLNEFPKS
;
A
#
# COMPACT_ATOMS: atom_id res chain seq x y z
N MET A 1 -28.67 -24.08 13.23
CA MET A 1 -27.71 -23.29 14.02
C MET A 1 -26.67 -22.73 13.06
N THR A 2 -26.70 -21.43 12.78
CA THR A 2 -25.67 -20.76 12.00
C THR A 2 -24.47 -20.50 12.91
N VAL A 3 -23.37 -21.21 12.67
CA VAL A 3 -22.11 -21.00 13.39
C VAL A 3 -21.56 -19.65 12.93
N SER A 4 -21.62 -18.63 13.79
CA SER A 4 -20.93 -17.36 13.55
C SER A 4 -19.44 -17.57 13.73
N ILE A 5 -18.69 -17.61 12.61
CA ILE A 5 -17.22 -17.65 12.65
C ILE A 5 -16.75 -16.31 13.24
N PRO A 6 -16.02 -16.30 14.37
CA PRO A 6 -15.55 -15.05 14.96
C PRO A 6 -14.56 -14.36 14.02
N LEU A 7 -14.78 -13.06 13.76
CA LEU A 7 -13.92 -12.23 12.92
C LEU A 7 -12.49 -12.20 13.48
N ASN A 8 -11.54 -12.77 12.73
CA ASN A 8 -10.14 -12.77 13.11
C ASN A 8 -9.43 -11.52 12.56
N PHE A 9 -9.39 -10.46 13.38
CA PHE A 9 -8.76 -9.19 13.01
C PHE A 9 -7.28 -9.31 12.66
N ARG A 10 -6.55 -10.32 13.15
CA ARG A 10 -5.15 -10.51 12.78
C ARG A 10 -5.03 -10.95 11.33
N LYS A 11 -5.92 -11.84 10.86
CA LYS A 11 -6.00 -12.24 9.44
C LYS A 11 -6.41 -11.06 8.56
N ILE A 12 -7.35 -10.25 9.01
CA ILE A 12 -7.79 -9.04 8.28
C ILE A 12 -6.63 -8.05 8.17
N ALA A 13 -5.96 -7.74 9.28
CA ALA A 13 -4.78 -6.88 9.29
C ALA A 13 -3.67 -7.40 8.37
N ALA A 14 -3.42 -8.72 8.36
CA ALA A 14 -2.46 -9.35 7.47
C ALA A 14 -2.87 -9.21 5.99
N LEU A 15 -4.16 -9.39 5.68
CA LEU A 15 -4.70 -9.20 4.33
C LEU A 15 -4.56 -7.74 3.86
N VAL A 16 -4.90 -6.78 4.72
CA VAL A 16 -4.76 -5.35 4.43
C VAL A 16 -3.28 -4.99 4.21
N ALA A 17 -2.38 -5.47 5.07
CA ALA A 17 -0.95 -5.26 4.93
C ALA A 17 -0.39 -5.88 3.63
N GLY A 18 -0.82 -7.10 3.31
CA GLY A 18 -0.49 -7.78 2.07
C GLY A 18 -0.98 -7.05 0.83
N ALA A 19 -2.24 -6.60 0.83
CA ALA A 19 -2.80 -5.83 -0.27
C ALA A 19 -2.02 -4.53 -0.52
N GLY A 20 -1.68 -3.78 0.54
CA GLY A 20 -0.87 -2.58 0.41
C GLY A 20 0.56 -2.85 -0.09
N THR A 21 1.16 -3.97 0.34
CA THR A 21 2.48 -4.38 -0.13
C THR A 21 2.46 -4.74 -1.61
N LEU A 22 1.46 -5.53 -2.05
CA LEU A 22 1.28 -5.88 -3.45
C LEU A 22 1.02 -4.64 -4.31
N PHE A 23 0.21 -3.72 -3.80
CA PHE A 23 -0.08 -2.47 -4.51
C PHE A 23 1.18 -1.60 -4.64
N TRP A 24 2.01 -1.51 -3.59
CA TRP A 24 3.32 -0.86 -3.66
C TRP A 24 4.27 -1.50 -4.67
N LEU A 25 4.34 -2.83 -4.73
CA LEU A 25 5.13 -3.53 -5.75
C LEU A 25 4.58 -3.28 -7.17
N TYR A 26 3.26 -3.23 -7.32
CA TYR A 26 2.62 -2.90 -8.58
C TYR A 26 2.96 -1.48 -9.05
N THR A 27 2.93 -0.48 -8.16
CA THR A 27 3.27 0.89 -8.56
C THR A 27 4.73 1.03 -8.95
N PHE A 28 5.64 0.32 -8.26
CA PHE A 28 7.04 0.19 -8.68
C PHE A 28 7.17 -0.40 -10.08
N TYR A 29 6.50 -1.52 -10.33
CA TYR A 29 6.49 -2.18 -11.63
C TYR A 29 5.98 -1.24 -12.72
N PHE A 30 4.86 -0.54 -12.47
CA PHE A 30 4.28 0.40 -13.43
C PHE A 30 5.26 1.54 -13.75
N ILE A 31 5.83 2.20 -12.74
CA ILE A 31 6.77 3.32 -12.92
C ILE A 31 8.02 2.87 -13.69
N ALA A 32 8.51 1.66 -13.44
CA ALA A 32 9.66 1.10 -14.16
C ALA A 32 9.39 0.90 -15.66
N HIS A 33 8.12 0.77 -16.06
CA HIS A 33 7.69 0.59 -17.46
C HIS A 33 7.16 1.89 -18.10
N VAL A 34 7.09 3.00 -17.35
CA VAL A 34 6.79 4.31 -17.95
C VAL A 34 7.94 4.67 -18.89
N PRO A 35 7.65 5.10 -20.15
CA PRO A 35 8.69 5.53 -21.06
C PRO A 35 9.53 6.62 -20.40
N PRO A 36 10.87 6.46 -20.38
CA PRO A 36 11.74 7.48 -19.81
C PRO A 36 11.58 8.74 -20.65
N GLY A 37 10.85 9.74 -20.14
CA GLY A 37 10.46 10.93 -20.90
C GLY A 37 11.67 11.65 -21.48
N ASP A 38 12.33 12.45 -20.66
CA ASP A 38 13.57 13.16 -21.00
C ASP A 38 14.85 12.38 -20.62
N GLY A 39 14.70 11.14 -20.15
CA GLY A 39 15.82 10.28 -19.72
C GLY A 39 16.47 10.67 -18.38
N THR A 40 15.96 11.69 -17.69
CA THR A 40 16.53 12.18 -16.41
C THR A 40 16.27 11.28 -15.21
N GLY A 41 15.33 10.32 -15.34
CA GLY A 41 14.93 9.44 -14.26
C GLY A 41 13.97 10.08 -13.25
N PHE A 42 13.44 11.27 -13.51
CA PHE A 42 12.49 11.96 -12.62
C PHE A 42 11.23 11.13 -12.32
N GLN A 43 10.88 10.15 -13.16
CA GLN A 43 9.82 9.18 -12.87
C GLN A 43 10.03 8.42 -11.54
N TRP A 44 11.27 8.26 -11.08
CA TRP A 44 11.59 7.64 -9.79
C TRP A 44 11.27 8.54 -8.59
N LEU A 45 11.05 9.85 -8.78
CA LEU A 45 10.57 10.71 -7.70
C LEU A 45 9.17 10.32 -7.25
N ALA A 46 8.34 9.77 -8.13
CA ALA A 46 7.02 9.24 -7.80
C ALA A 46 7.08 8.06 -6.80
N VAL A 47 8.21 7.35 -6.75
CA VAL A 47 8.43 6.24 -5.83
C VAL A 47 8.59 6.71 -4.39
N PHE A 48 9.13 7.91 -4.16
CA PHE A 48 9.33 8.44 -2.80
C PHE A 48 8.04 8.57 -1.98
N PRO A 49 7.00 9.30 -2.44
CA PRO A 49 5.76 9.42 -1.66
C PRO A 49 5.07 8.07 -1.47
N LEU A 50 5.06 7.20 -2.49
CA LEU A 50 4.52 5.84 -2.38
C LEU A 50 5.29 4.98 -1.36
N GLY A 51 6.62 5.07 -1.38
CA GLY A 51 7.51 4.43 -0.42
C GLY A 51 7.31 4.93 1.01
N MET A 52 7.06 6.23 1.20
CA MET A 52 6.74 6.79 2.52
C MET A 52 5.43 6.22 3.07
N VAL A 53 4.37 6.13 2.26
CA VAL A 53 3.12 5.52 2.71
C VAL A 53 3.33 4.05 3.07
N PHE A 54 4.09 3.31 2.24
CA PHE A 54 4.46 1.93 2.56
C PHE A 54 5.19 1.82 3.91
N GLY A 55 6.26 2.59 4.08
CA GLY A 55 7.10 2.58 5.28
C GLY A 55 6.36 3.02 6.55
N LEU A 56 5.41 3.95 6.46
CA LEU A 56 4.70 4.50 7.62
C LEU A 56 3.46 3.68 8.01
N PHE A 57 2.75 3.09 7.05
CA PHE A 57 1.47 2.42 7.34
C PHE A 57 1.57 0.89 7.27
N PHE A 58 2.27 0.35 6.27
CA PHE A 58 2.23 -1.07 5.96
C PHE A 58 3.36 -1.85 6.63
N LEU A 59 4.55 -1.27 6.73
CA LEU A 59 5.70 -1.87 7.41
C LEU A 59 5.43 -2.07 8.92
N PRO A 60 4.90 -1.06 9.66
CA PRO A 60 4.50 -1.24 11.05
C PRO A 60 3.31 -2.18 11.19
N ALA A 61 2.40 -2.21 10.20
CA ALA A 61 1.29 -3.15 10.22
C ALA A 61 1.76 -4.61 10.16
N TRP A 62 2.73 -4.92 9.31
CA TRP A 62 3.37 -6.24 9.27
C TRP A 62 4.02 -6.61 10.61
N LEU A 63 4.73 -5.68 11.23
CA LEU A 63 5.35 -5.91 12.54
C LEU A 63 4.30 -6.21 13.62
N LEU A 64 3.22 -5.43 13.69
CA LEU A 64 2.14 -5.63 14.65
C LEU A 64 1.38 -6.95 14.43
N VAL A 65 1.16 -7.33 13.17
CA VAL A 65 0.59 -8.63 12.79
C VAL A 65 1.49 -9.78 13.21
N ALA A 66 2.81 -9.66 13.01
CA ALA A 66 3.78 -10.69 13.37
C ALA A 66 3.81 -10.93 14.89
N ILE A 67 3.90 -9.85 15.67
CA ILE A 67 3.89 -9.88 17.14
C ILE A 67 2.49 -10.24 17.70
N GLY A 68 1.44 -10.17 16.87
CA GLY A 68 0.07 -10.50 17.27
C GLY A 68 -0.57 -9.46 18.19
N ARG A 69 -0.08 -8.20 18.15
CA ARG A 69 -0.57 -7.11 19.01
C ARG A 69 -1.49 -6.17 18.26
N LEU A 70 -2.50 -5.68 18.99
CA LEU A 70 -3.44 -4.64 18.57
C LEU A 70 -4.03 -4.82 17.15
N PRO A 71 -4.52 -6.02 16.77
CA PRO A 71 -4.91 -6.31 15.38
C PRO A 71 -6.03 -5.40 14.84
N ARG A 72 -6.89 -4.87 15.71
CA ARG A 72 -7.93 -3.89 15.32
C ARG A 72 -7.32 -2.54 14.94
N PHE A 73 -6.38 -2.04 15.73
CA PHE A 73 -5.66 -0.80 15.43
C PHE A 73 -4.87 -0.95 14.14
N THR A 74 -4.16 -2.08 13.98
CA THR A 74 -3.42 -2.40 12.75
C THR A 74 -4.32 -2.44 11.53
N THR A 75 -5.52 -3.00 11.66
CA THR A 75 -6.52 -3.00 10.58
C THR A 75 -6.94 -1.57 10.22
N ALA A 76 -7.27 -0.73 11.20
CA ALA A 76 -7.68 0.65 10.94
C ALA A 76 -6.56 1.47 10.28
N VAL A 77 -5.35 1.39 10.81
CA VAL A 77 -4.17 2.08 10.25
C VAL A 77 -3.87 1.59 8.84
N GLY A 78 -3.92 0.27 8.60
CA GLY A 78 -3.70 -0.30 7.28
C GLY A 78 -4.76 0.15 6.26
N LEU A 79 -6.03 0.26 6.66
CA LEU A 79 -7.09 0.79 5.79
C LEU A 79 -6.88 2.26 5.47
N CYS A 80 -6.51 3.08 6.45
CA CYS A 80 -6.13 4.48 6.22
C CYS A 80 -4.94 4.58 5.25
N GLY A 81 -3.94 3.71 5.43
CA GLY A 81 -2.80 3.58 4.52
C GLY A 81 -3.23 3.27 3.09
N LEU A 82 -4.16 2.31 2.88
CA LEU A 82 -4.68 1.97 1.56
C LEU A 82 -5.38 3.14 0.88
N ILE A 83 -6.19 3.89 1.64
CA ILE A 83 -6.87 5.08 1.11
C ILE A 83 -5.86 6.14 0.70
N ALA A 84 -4.88 6.46 1.55
CA ALA A 84 -3.83 7.41 1.22
C ALA A 84 -3.04 6.98 -0.03
N PHE A 85 -2.71 5.70 -0.11
CA PHE A 85 -1.98 5.12 -1.23
C PHE A 85 -2.78 5.20 -2.53
N ALA A 86 -4.09 4.93 -2.48
CA ALA A 86 -4.97 5.04 -3.64
C ALA A 86 -5.10 6.49 -4.13
N ILE A 87 -5.22 7.47 -3.22
CA ILE A 87 -5.30 8.89 -3.57
C ILE A 87 -4.02 9.35 -4.26
N ILE A 88 -2.85 9.08 -3.65
CA ILE A 88 -1.55 9.46 -4.24
C ILE A 88 -1.35 8.78 -5.59
N TRP A 89 -1.74 7.51 -5.72
CA TRP A 89 -1.63 6.80 -6.98
C TRP A 89 -2.52 7.40 -8.07
N MET A 90 -3.76 7.78 -7.76
CA MET A 90 -4.62 8.47 -8.73
C MET A 90 -4.05 9.82 -9.16
N GLN A 91 -3.42 10.56 -8.25
CA GLN A 91 -2.74 11.81 -8.59
C GLN A 91 -1.60 11.58 -9.57
N LEU A 92 -0.72 10.62 -9.27
CA LEU A 92 0.40 10.25 -10.15
C LEU A 92 -0.06 9.76 -11.53
N LEU A 93 -1.13 8.95 -11.59
CA LEU A 93 -1.68 8.49 -12.86
C LEU A 93 -2.18 9.62 -13.77
N ASN A 94 -2.61 10.75 -13.20
CA ASN A 94 -3.00 11.93 -13.99
C ASN A 94 -1.79 12.72 -14.50
N GLU A 95 -0.63 12.58 -13.87
CA GLU A 95 0.61 13.24 -14.26
C GLU A 95 1.40 12.43 -15.30
N PHE A 96 1.27 11.10 -15.31
CA PHE A 96 1.94 10.28 -16.30
C PHE A 96 1.39 10.54 -17.72
N PRO A 97 2.27 10.61 -18.74
CA PRO A 97 1.84 10.77 -20.12
C PRO A 97 0.93 9.59 -20.50
N LYS A 98 -0.27 9.92 -20.97
CA LYS A 98 -1.20 8.93 -21.53
C LYS A 98 -0.63 8.51 -22.88
N SER A 99 -0.41 7.20 -23.07
CA SER A 99 0.04 6.62 -24.33
C SER A 99 -0.92 6.94 -25.46
#